data_AF-A0A519QB02-F1
#
_entry.id   AF-A0A519QB02-F1
#
_cell.length_a   1.000
_cell.length_b   1.000
_cell.length_c   1.000
_cell.angle_alpha   90.00
_cell.angle_beta   90.00
_cell.angle_gamma   90.00
#
_symmetry.space_group_name_H-M   'P 1'
#
loop_
_entity.id
_entity.type
_entity.pdbx_description
1 polymer ?
#
loop_
_entity_poly.entity_id
_entity_poly.type
_entity_poly.pdbx_seq_one_letter_code
_entity_poly.pdbx_strand_id
1 'polypeptide(L)' 'MPVAKVNGVPTEFEPGMTVLQVAERAGEEIPRFCYHERLSIAGNCRMCLVEVKPGPPKPQASCALPAA' A
#
# COMPACT_ATOMS: atom_id res chain seq x y z
N MET A 1 2.72 -13.81 -11.20
CA MET A 1 2.33 -12.86 -10.14
C MET A 1 3.39 -11.78 -10.09
N PRO A 2 3.03 -10.48 -10.15
CA PRO A 2 4.00 -9.40 -9.97
C PRO A 2 4.64 -9.45 -8.58
N VAL A 3 5.86 -8.90 -8.48
CA VAL A 3 6.66 -8.87 -7.24
C VAL A 3 7.00 -7.43 -6.91
N ALA A 4 6.64 -6.99 -5.71
CA ALA A 4 7.05 -5.70 -5.15
C ALA A 4 8.05 -5.91 -4.02
N LYS A 5 8.93 -4.93 -3.77
CA LYS A 5 9.84 -4.93 -2.61
C LYS A 5 9.25 -4.03 -1.52
N VAL A 6 8.78 -4.63 -0.44
CA VAL A 6 8.31 -3.90 0.76
C VAL A 6 9.46 -3.91 1.77
N ASN A 7 10.05 -2.75 2.07
CA ASN A 7 11.20 -2.64 2.98
C ASN A 7 12.37 -3.60 2.64
N GLY A 8 12.55 -3.92 1.35
CA GLY A 8 13.57 -4.86 0.87
C GLY A 8 13.10 -6.32 0.81
N VAL A 9 11.95 -6.65 1.37
CA VAL A 9 11.33 -7.98 1.31
C VAL A 9 10.60 -8.16 -0.02
N PRO A 10 11.02 -9.10 -0.89
CA PRO A 10 10.28 -9.43 -2.10
C PRO A 10 8.95 -10.09 -1.73
N THR A 11 7.86 -9.50 -2.20
CA THR A 11 6.49 -9.92 -1.88
C THR A 11 5.70 -10.09 -3.17
N GLU A 12 5.20 -11.30 -3.38
CA GLU A 12 4.30 -11.62 -4.50
C GLU A 12 2.89 -11.11 -4.21
N PHE A 13 2.26 -10.51 -5.22
CA PHE A 13 0.91 -9.98 -5.08
C PHE A 13 0.03 -10.23 -6.30
N GLU A 14 -1.28 -10.05 -6.12
CA GLU A 14 -2.23 -10.14 -7.22
C GLU A 14 -2.40 -8.79 -7.91
N PRO A 15 -2.50 -8.73 -9.25
CA PRO A 15 -2.85 -7.50 -9.95
C PRO A 15 -4.14 -6.88 -9.39
N GLY A 16 -4.11 -5.56 -9.15
CA GLY A 16 -5.25 -4.82 -8.60
C GLY A 16 -5.20 -4.60 -7.09
N MET A 17 -4.25 -5.21 -6.37
CA MET A 17 -4.00 -4.89 -4.97
C MET A 17 -3.42 -3.48 -4.79
N THR A 18 -3.74 -2.86 -3.66
CA THR A 18 -3.13 -1.59 -3.25
C THR A 18 -1.79 -1.83 -2.54
N VAL A 19 -0.95 -0.80 -2.48
CA VAL A 19 0.31 -0.86 -1.73
C VAL A 19 0.10 -1.23 -0.27
N LEU A 20 -1.00 -0.79 0.35
CA LEU A 20 -1.37 -1.17 1.71
C LEU A 20 -1.52 -2.70 1.84
N GLN A 21 -2.27 -3.32 0.92
CA GLN A 21 -2.53 -4.77 0.98
C GLN A 21 -1.28 -5.60 0.67
N VAL A 22 -0.41 -5.09 -0.19
CA VAL A 22 0.89 -5.73 -0.45
C VAL A 22 1.81 -5.63 0.77
N ALA A 23 1.80 -4.51 1.49
CA ALA A 23 2.53 -4.36 2.73
C ALA A 23 2.02 -5.32 3.82
N GLU A 24 0.70 -5.47 3.96
CA GLU A 24 0.11 -6.44 4.90
C GLU A 24 0.53 -7.89 4.57
N ARG A 25 0.59 -8.26 3.28
CA ARG A 25 1.11 -9.57 2.85
C ARG A 25 2.60 -9.75 3.17
N ALA A 26 3.37 -8.67 3.17
CA ALA A 26 4.77 -8.67 3.60
C ALA A 26 4.93 -8.75 5.13
N GLY A 27 3.83 -8.69 5.90
CA GLY A 27 3.84 -8.66 7.35
C GLY A 27 4.02 -7.27 7.97
N GLU A 28 3.94 -6.21 7.15
CA GLU A 28 4.11 -4.83 7.58
C GLU A 28 2.75 -4.19 7.86
N GLU A 29 2.58 -3.66 9.08
CA GLU A 29 1.34 -3.00 9.48
C GLU A 29 1.44 -1.49 9.26
N ILE A 30 0.64 -0.97 8.33
CA ILE A 30 0.55 0.47 8.08
C ILE A 30 -0.65 1.06 8.84
N PRO A 31 -0.44 2.13 9.64
CA PRO A 31 -1.50 2.74 10.42
C PRO A 31 -2.59 3.34 9.53
N ARG A 32 -3.85 3.14 9.92
CA ARG A 32 -5.02 3.54 9.15
C ARG A 32 -6.18 3.93 10.05
N PHE A 33 -6.93 4.94 9.62
CA PHE A 33 -8.21 5.32 10.27
C PHE A 33 -9.39 5.17 9.34
N CYS A 34 -9.29 5.71 8.12
CA CYS A 34 -10.43 5.76 7.18
C CYS A 34 -10.43 4.62 6.15
N TYR A 35 -9.58 3.60 6.29
CA TYR A 35 -9.55 2.43 5.40
C TYR A 35 -10.10 1.22 6.15
N HIS A 36 -10.96 0.46 5.46
CA HIS A 36 -11.46 -0.82 5.92
C HIS A 36 -11.61 -1.74 4.71
N GLU A 37 -11.18 -3.00 4.82
CA GLU A 37 -11.10 -3.97 3.71
C GLU A 37 -12.46 -4.24 3.03
N ARG A 38 -13.56 -4.09 3.77
CA ARG A 38 -14.94 -4.34 3.32
C ARG A 38 -15.67 -3.08 2.85
N LEU A 39 -15.01 -1.91 2.89
CA LEU A 39 -15.59 -0.63 2.49
C LEU A 39 -14.81 -0.01 1.34
N SER A 40 -15.42 0.97 0.67
CA SER A 40 -14.73 1.75 -0.35
C SER A 40 -13.57 2.57 0.22
N ILE A 41 -12.57 2.83 -0.61
CA ILE A 41 -11.40 3.63 -0.24
C ILE A 41 -11.80 5.11 -0.11
N ALA A 42 -11.58 5.70 1.06
CA ALA A 42 -11.92 7.10 1.34
C ALA A 42 -10.76 8.09 1.10
N GLY A 43 -9.57 7.83 1.66
CA GLY A 43 -8.38 8.67 1.49
C GLY A 43 -8.35 9.97 2.32
N ASN A 44 -9.22 10.15 3.32
CA ASN A 44 -9.32 11.40 4.08
C ASN A 44 -8.25 11.55 5.19
N CYS A 45 -7.84 10.47 5.87
CA CYS A 45 -6.99 10.58 7.08
C CYS A 45 -5.50 10.74 6.82
N ARG A 46 -5.00 10.32 5.64
CA ARG A 46 -3.58 10.32 5.25
C ARG A 46 -2.60 9.71 6.28
N MET A 47 -3.08 8.87 7.20
CA MET A 47 -2.22 8.18 8.17
C MET A 47 -1.37 7.07 7.52
N CYS A 48 -1.82 6.57 6.36
CA CYS A 48 -1.20 5.48 5.63
C CYS A 48 -0.16 5.93 4.58
N LEU A 49 0.41 7.13 4.76
CA LEU A 49 1.40 7.67 3.81
C LEU A 49 2.69 6.84 3.84
N VAL A 50 3.17 6.44 2.68
CA VAL A 50 4.41 5.66 2.50
C VAL A 50 5.27 6.25 1.37
N GLU A 51 6.58 6.03 1.46
CA GLU A 51 7.49 6.32 0.35
C GLU A 51 7.53 5.13 -0.62
N VAL A 52 7.57 5.42 -1.91
CA VAL A 52 7.53 4.40 -2.97
C VAL A 52 8.63 4.70 -3.99
N LYS A 53 9.35 3.66 -4.43
CA LYS A 53 10.47 3.78 -5.37
C LYS A 53 10.35 2.73 -6.48
N PRO A 54 10.37 3.11 -7.77
CA PRO A 54 10.24 4.48 -8.27
C PRO A 54 8.85 5.05 -7.93
N GLY A 55 8.76 6.35 -7.66
CA GLY A 55 7.49 6.96 -7.26
C GLY A 55 7.53 8.48 -7.23
N PRO A 56 6.38 9.12 -6.99
CA PRO A 56 6.30 10.57 -6.88
C PRO A 56 7.19 11.10 -5.73
N PRO A 57 7.62 12.37 -5.77
CA PRO A 57 8.50 12.95 -4.76
C PRO A 57 7.86 13.12 -3.38
N LYS A 58 6.54 12.95 -3.28
CA LYS A 58 5.78 13.05 -2.03
C LYS A 58 5.32 11.66 -1.59
N PRO A 59 5.24 11.39 -0.27
CA PRO A 59 4.63 10.17 0.23
C PRO A 59 3.23 9.95 -0.35
N GLN A 60 2.93 8.70 -0.68
CA GLN A 60 1.68 8.30 -1.31
C GLN A 60 0.77 7.61 -0.31
N ALA A 61 -0.54 7.79 -0.47
CA ALA A 61 -1.51 7.08 0.36
C ALA A 61 -1.56 5.62 -0.07
N SER A 62 -0.97 4.73 0.73
CA SER A 62 -0.88 3.30 0.42
C SER A 62 -2.25 2.64 0.20
N CYS A 63 -3.30 3.14 0.88
CA CYS A 63 -4.65 2.60 0.77
C CYS A 63 -5.33 2.85 -0.59
N ALA A 64 -4.81 3.78 -1.40
CA ALA A 64 -5.39 4.16 -2.70
C ALA A 64 -4.42 3.98 -3.87
N LEU A 65 -3.13 3.81 -3.60
CA LEU A 65 -2.12 3.60 -4.63
C LEU A 65 -2.14 2.13 -5.07
N PRO A 66 -2.37 1.82 -6.37
CA PRO A 66 -2.21 0.48 -6.90
C PRO A 66 -0.75 0.02 -6.80
N ALA A 67 -0.53 -1.24 -6.42
CA ALA A 67 0.80 -1.84 -6.45
C ALA A 67 1.20 -2.18 -7.89
N ALA A 68 2.48 -1.96 -8.21
CA ALA A 68 3.09 -2.21 -9.53
C ALA A 68 4.48 -2.83 -9.36
#